data_AF-A0A2W6WAA3-F1
#
_entry.id   AF-A0A2W6WAA3-F1
#
_cell.length_a   1.000
_cell.length_b   1.000
_cell.length_c   1.000
_cell.angle_alpha   90.00
_cell.angle_beta   90.00
_cell.angle_gamma   90.00
#
_symmetry.space_group_name_H-M   'P 1'
#
loop_
_entity.id
_entity.type
_entity.pdbx_description
1 polymer ?
#
loop_
_entity_poly.entity_id
_entity_poly.type
_entity_poly.pdbx_seq_one_letter_code
_entity_poly.pdbx_strand_id
1 'polypeptide(L)'
;MMSLDLWAEHDGLRTMMREFAALLLASRPDMAEIARRRIAFSQAYRRHVDCEAKAVRMACSTGLIAGVGQAARIHTDRVRELFLAYSAHVNHWTPGRIADDWAGYGKDVQGLQRTLHILMAWEEEKLHGMLTPVQQAEQTTQSEPVSSQRTSRSIH
;
A
#
# COMPACT_ATOMS: atom_id res chain seq x y z
N MET A 1 -17.25 -2.24 -0.45
CA MET A 1 -17.13 -1.01 -1.24
C MET A 1 -15.86 -0.30 -0.84
N MET A 2 -14.83 -0.31 -1.68
CA MET A 2 -13.79 0.71 -1.85
C MET A 2 -12.98 0.29 -3.08
N SER A 3 -13.36 0.84 -4.24
CA SER A 3 -12.48 0.90 -5.40
C SER A 3 -11.41 1.92 -5.04
N LEU A 4 -10.19 1.45 -4.77
CA LEU A 4 -9.07 2.30 -4.40
C LEU A 4 -8.19 2.47 -5.62
N ASP A 5 -8.09 3.73 -6.05
CA ASP A 5 -7.11 4.16 -7.01
C ASP A 5 -5.71 3.97 -6.41
N LEU A 6 -4.96 2.99 -6.94
CA LEU A 6 -3.62 2.63 -6.45
C LEU A 6 -2.66 3.83 -6.49
N TRP A 7 -2.86 4.75 -7.44
CA TRP A 7 -2.07 5.98 -7.52
C TRP A 7 -2.41 6.94 -6.39
N ALA A 8 -3.70 7.10 -6.09
CA ALA A 8 -4.14 7.93 -4.97
C ALA A 8 -3.66 7.38 -3.62
N GLU A 9 -3.59 6.06 -3.46
CA GLU A 9 -3.00 5.44 -2.25
C GLU A 9 -1.51 5.75 -2.11
N HIS A 10 -0.74 5.63 -3.20
CA HIS A 10 0.68 6.03 -3.20
C HIS A 10 0.86 7.50 -2.82
N ASP A 11 0.05 8.39 -3.38
CA ASP A 11 0.13 9.82 -3.05
C ASP A 11 -0.23 10.11 -1.59
N GLY A 12 -1.16 9.35 -1.02
CA GLY A 12 -1.46 9.35 0.41
C GLY A 12 -0.25 8.95 1.25
N LEU A 13 0.41 7.83 0.91
CA LEU A 13 1.62 7.36 1.60
C LEU A 13 2.77 8.36 1.48
N ARG A 14 3.01 8.90 0.28
CA ARG A 14 4.02 9.96 0.03
C ARG A 14 3.77 11.19 0.87
N THR A 15 2.50 11.60 1.01
CA THR A 15 2.13 12.74 1.85
C THR A 15 2.45 12.48 3.32
N MET A 16 2.04 11.33 3.85
CA MET A 16 2.36 10.95 5.24
C MET A 16 3.88 10.88 5.48
N MET A 17 4.65 10.38 4.52
CA MET A 17 6.12 10.33 4.62
C MET A 17 6.75 11.73 4.66
N ARG A 18 6.30 12.65 3.79
CA ARG A 18 6.77 14.05 3.78
C ARG A 18 6.44 14.77 5.08
N GLU A 19 5.21 14.62 5.57
CA GLU A 19 4.79 15.20 6.85
C GLU A 19 5.62 14.66 8.01
N PHE A 20 5.88 13.36 8.03
CA PHE A 20 6.71 12.75 9.05
C PHE A 20 8.16 13.23 8.96
N ALA A 21 8.72 13.37 7.75
CA ALA A 21 10.06 13.90 7.55
C ALA A 21 10.19 15.35 8.06
N ALA A 22 9.15 16.18 7.89
CA ALA A 22 9.13 17.53 8.43
C ALA A 22 9.15 17.54 9.97
N LEU A 23 8.45 16.60 10.62
CA LEU A 23 8.50 16.42 12.08
C LEU A 23 9.90 16.03 12.56
N LEU A 24 10.63 15.22 11.79
CA LEU A 24 12.00 14.81 12.13
C LEU A 24 13.01 15.97 12.14
N LEU A 25 12.72 17.06 11.45
CA LEU A 25 13.57 18.26 11.44
C LEU A 25 13.40 19.13 12.69
N ALA A 26 12.37 18.88 13.51
CA ALA A 26 12.16 19.64 14.74
C ALA A 26 13.21 19.31 15.80
N SER A 27 13.65 20.32 16.56
CA SER A 27 14.73 20.22 17.55
C SER A 27 14.35 19.40 18.79
N ARG A 28 13.06 19.13 19.02
CA ARG A 28 12.57 18.30 20.13
C ARG A 28 11.42 17.41 19.66
N PRO A 29 11.50 16.09 19.86
CA PRO A 29 10.44 15.18 19.43
C PRO A 29 9.26 15.19 20.39
N ASP A 30 8.06 15.43 19.88
CA ASP A 30 6.83 15.02 20.57
C ASP A 30 6.63 13.51 20.36
N MET A 31 7.05 12.73 21.34
CA MET A 31 7.00 11.26 21.27
C MET A 31 5.57 10.72 21.10
N ALA A 32 4.56 11.44 21.60
CA ALA A 32 3.17 11.06 21.43
C ALA A 32 2.72 11.28 19.99
N GLU A 33 3.11 12.40 19.38
CA GLU A 33 2.86 12.66 17.96
C GLU A 33 3.59 11.66 17.06
N ILE A 34 4.84 11.33 17.37
CA ILE A 34 5.60 10.31 16.63
C ILE A 34 4.91 8.95 16.68
N ALA A 35 4.44 8.52 17.85
CA ALA A 35 3.70 7.28 17.97
C ALA A 35 2.39 7.29 17.14
N ARG A 36 1.61 8.38 17.21
CA ARG A 36 0.37 8.53 16.41
C ARG A 36 0.64 8.43 14.91
N ARG A 37 1.65 9.14 14.42
CA ARG A 37 2.01 9.15 12.99
C ARG A 37 2.49 7.79 12.51
N ARG A 38 3.30 7.08 13.32
CA ARG A 38 3.74 5.71 13.02
C ARG A 38 2.54 4.77 12.89
N ILE A 39 1.59 4.82 13.83
CA ILE A 39 0.39 3.98 13.80
C ILE A 39 -0.46 4.29 12.56
N ALA A 40 -0.73 5.57 12.30
CA ALA A 40 -1.52 6.00 11.15
C ALA A 40 -0.87 5.52 9.83
N PHE A 41 0.44 5.67 9.70
CA PHE A 41 1.19 5.20 8.54
C PHE A 41 1.13 3.69 8.39
N SER A 42 1.36 2.92 9.46
CA SER A 42 1.28 1.45 9.42
C SER A 42 -0.10 0.94 9.02
N GLN A 43 -1.17 1.62 9.47
CA GLN A 43 -2.53 1.29 9.07
C GLN A 43 -2.79 1.61 7.59
N ALA A 44 -2.33 2.77 7.11
CA ALA A 44 -2.45 3.14 5.70
C ALA A 44 -1.68 2.17 4.80
N TYR A 45 -0.42 1.87 5.15
CA TYR A 45 0.42 0.94 4.40
C TYR A 45 -0.17 -0.48 4.37
N ARG A 46 -0.72 -0.98 5.49
CA ARG A 46 -1.37 -2.29 5.50
C ARG A 46 -2.58 -2.34 4.56
N ARG A 47 -3.46 -1.32 4.60
CA ARG A 47 -4.62 -1.26 3.70
C ARG A 47 -4.19 -1.26 2.23
N HIS A 48 -3.15 -0.50 1.91
CA HIS A 48 -2.59 -0.44 0.57
C HIS A 48 -2.08 -1.82 0.10
N VAL A 49 -1.22 -2.47 0.89
CA VAL A 49 -0.70 -3.82 0.57
C VAL A 49 -1.83 -4.85 0.45
N ASP A 50 -2.87 -4.78 1.28
CA ASP A 50 -4.02 -5.69 1.19
C ASP A 50 -4.79 -5.50 -0.14
N CYS A 51 -4.94 -4.25 -0.59
CA CYS A 51 -5.57 -3.91 -1.86
C CYS A 51 -4.75 -4.41 -3.05
N GLU A 52 -3.44 -4.15 -3.06
CA GLU A 52 -2.53 -4.67 -4.08
C GLU A 52 -2.52 -6.19 -4.11
N ALA A 53 -2.42 -6.85 -2.96
CA ALA A 53 -2.40 -8.30 -2.88
C ALA A 53 -3.71 -8.91 -3.42
N LYS A 54 -4.85 -8.25 -3.20
CA LYS A 54 -6.12 -8.67 -3.80
C LYS A 54 -6.06 -8.54 -5.33
N ALA A 55 -5.65 -7.39 -5.84
CA ALA A 55 -5.56 -7.14 -7.28
C ALA A 55 -4.58 -8.10 -7.98
N VAL A 56 -3.41 -8.35 -7.38
CA VAL A 56 -2.41 -9.31 -7.88
C VAL A 56 -2.98 -10.72 -7.92
N ARG A 57 -3.65 -11.20 -6.86
CA ARG A 57 -4.27 -12.53 -6.84
C ARG A 57 -5.30 -12.68 -7.96
N MET A 58 -6.14 -11.67 -8.16
CA MET A 58 -7.12 -11.68 -9.24
C MET A 58 -6.44 -11.72 -10.61
N ALA A 59 -5.47 -10.85 -10.86
CA ALA A 59 -4.75 -10.79 -12.12
C ALA A 59 -4.08 -12.13 -12.45
N CYS A 60 -3.41 -12.76 -11.47
CA CYS A 60 -2.85 -14.10 -11.62
C CYS A 60 -3.91 -15.17 -11.90
N SER A 61 -5.09 -15.08 -11.28
CA SER A 61 -6.17 -16.07 -11.47
C SER A 61 -6.77 -16.06 -12.88
N THR A 62 -6.73 -14.92 -13.58
CA THR A 62 -7.22 -14.85 -14.96
C THR A 62 -6.27 -15.55 -15.95
N GLY A 63 -4.97 -15.59 -15.65
CA GLY A 63 -3.96 -16.14 -16.56
C GLY A 63 -3.79 -15.37 -17.88
N LEU A 64 -4.49 -14.25 -18.07
CA LEU A 64 -4.56 -13.52 -19.34
C LEU A 64 -3.40 -12.54 -19.54
N ILE A 65 -2.69 -12.19 -18.47
CA ILE A 65 -1.64 -11.16 -18.48
C ILE A 65 -0.28 -11.84 -18.45
N ALA A 66 0.43 -11.81 -19.59
CA ALA A 66 1.78 -12.33 -19.68
C ALA A 66 2.71 -11.63 -18.67
N GLY A 67 3.55 -12.42 -17.98
CA GLY A 67 4.52 -11.88 -17.02
C GLY A 67 3.96 -11.52 -15.63
N VAL A 68 2.62 -11.54 -15.43
CA VAL A 68 2.01 -11.16 -14.15
C VAL A 68 2.50 -12.02 -12.98
N GLY A 69 2.71 -13.32 -13.19
CA GLY A 69 3.23 -14.22 -12.15
C GLY A 69 4.67 -13.90 -11.72
N GLN A 70 5.51 -13.39 -12.63
CA GLN A 70 6.86 -12.96 -12.27
C GLN A 70 6.81 -11.63 -11.52
N ALA A 71 6.02 -10.66 -11.98
CA ALA A 71 5.82 -9.39 -11.30
C ALA A 71 5.25 -9.59 -9.89
N ALA A 72 4.26 -10.48 -9.73
CA ALA A 72 3.65 -10.83 -8.44
C ALA A 72 4.66 -11.39 -7.43
N ARG A 73 5.60 -12.24 -7.87
CA ARG A 73 6.66 -12.77 -7.00
C ARG A 73 7.60 -11.67 -6.53
N ILE A 74 8.08 -10.84 -7.47
CA ILE A 74 8.96 -9.70 -7.16
C ILE A 74 8.29 -8.74 -6.16
N HIS A 75 7.00 -8.44 -6.39
CA HIS A 75 6.19 -7.62 -5.48
C HIS A 75 6.12 -8.23 -4.07
N THR A 76 5.74 -9.51 -3.99
CA THR A 76 5.63 -10.23 -2.70
C THR A 76 6.96 -10.23 -1.93
N ASP A 77 8.08 -10.47 -2.61
CA ASP A 77 9.40 -10.49 -1.99
C ASP A 77 9.78 -9.11 -1.47
N ARG A 78 9.59 -8.05 -2.26
CA ARG A 78 9.92 -6.67 -1.85
C ARG A 78 9.04 -6.15 -0.72
N VAL A 79 7.74 -6.44 -0.74
CA VAL A 79 6.82 -6.10 0.36
C VAL A 79 7.25 -6.81 1.64
N ARG A 80 7.64 -8.10 1.55
CA ARG A 80 8.15 -8.86 2.69
C ARG A 80 9.45 -8.28 3.23
N GLU A 81 10.39 -7.94 2.37
CA GLU A 81 11.66 -7.30 2.76
C GLU A 81 11.41 -5.97 3.49
N LEU A 82 10.53 -5.13 2.97
CA LEU A 82 10.19 -3.85 3.61
C LEU A 82 9.50 -4.06 4.96
N PHE A 83 8.61 -5.04 5.07
CA PHE A 83 7.97 -5.41 6.35
C PHE A 83 9.01 -5.86 7.39
N LEU A 84 9.97 -6.70 7.00
CA LEU A 84 11.03 -7.15 7.90
C LEU A 84 11.94 -5.99 8.34
N ALA A 85 12.31 -5.10 7.41
CA ALA A 85 13.09 -3.91 7.71
C ALA A 85 12.36 -2.97 8.69
N TYR A 86 11.05 -2.77 8.48
CA TYR A 86 10.22 -1.98 9.40
C TYR A 86 10.12 -2.62 10.79
N SER A 87 9.91 -3.95 10.85
CA SER A 87 9.85 -4.69 12.11
C SER A 87 11.16 -4.57 12.90
N ALA A 88 12.31 -4.74 12.22
CA ALA A 88 13.62 -4.54 12.82
C ALA A 88 13.79 -3.10 13.33
N HIS A 89 13.39 -2.10 12.56
CA HIS A 89 13.42 -0.70 12.96
C HIS A 89 12.57 -0.44 14.22
N VAL A 90 11.34 -0.97 14.29
CA VAL A 90 10.46 -0.82 15.45
C VAL A 90 11.08 -1.44 16.70
N ASN A 91 11.67 -2.62 16.58
CA ASN A 91 12.31 -3.32 17.70
C ASN A 91 13.59 -2.61 18.16
N HIS A 92 14.32 -1.99 17.22
CA HIS A 92 15.54 -1.26 17.50
C HIS A 92 15.25 0.07 18.21
N TRP A 93 14.30 0.86 17.70
CA TRP A 93 14.02 2.22 18.15
C TRP A 93 12.95 2.26 19.24
N THR A 94 13.36 1.97 20.47
CA THR A 94 12.55 2.17 21.68
C THR A 94 12.39 3.67 22.01
N PRO A 95 11.37 4.07 22.80
CA PRO A 95 11.20 5.47 23.19
C PRO A 95 12.44 6.09 23.83
N GLY A 96 13.15 5.35 24.69
CA GLY A 96 14.40 5.81 25.29
C GLY A 96 15.49 6.06 24.25
N ARG A 97 15.71 5.11 23.33
CA ARG A 97 16.72 5.27 22.27
C ARG A 97 16.41 6.40 21.29
N ILE A 98 15.13 6.62 20.99
CA ILE A 98 14.71 7.75 20.15
C ILE A 98 15.00 9.08 20.86
N ALA A 99 14.80 9.16 22.18
CA ALA A 99 15.11 10.36 22.96
C ALA A 99 16.63 10.60 23.04
N ASP A 100 17.42 9.53 23.18
CA ASP A 100 18.88 9.59 23.27
C ASP A 100 19.56 9.91 21.92
N ASP A 101 19.00 9.40 20.81
CA ASP A 101 19.54 9.57 19.45
C ASP A 101 18.44 9.88 18.43
N TRP A 102 17.94 11.12 18.51
CA TRP A 102 16.92 11.62 17.59
C TRP A 102 17.39 11.68 16.13
N ALA A 103 18.64 12.11 15.92
CA ALA A 103 19.22 12.24 14.58
C ALA A 103 19.40 10.87 13.90
N GLY A 104 19.88 9.87 14.65
CA GLY A 104 19.99 8.49 14.18
C GLY A 104 18.63 7.89 13.84
N TYR A 105 17.62 8.12 14.69
CA TYR A 105 16.24 7.70 14.41
C TYR A 105 15.74 8.29 13.09
N GLY A 106 15.92 9.60 12.90
CA GLY A 106 15.50 10.28 11.68
C GLY A 106 16.20 9.75 10.41
N LYS A 107 17.50 9.45 10.50
CA LYS A 107 18.27 8.87 9.39
C LYS A 107 17.74 7.49 8.97
N ASP A 108 17.43 6.64 9.94
CA ASP A 108 16.90 5.30 9.68
C ASP A 108 15.49 5.35 9.09
N VAL A 109 14.64 6.24 9.60
CA VAL A 109 13.31 6.47 9.01
C VAL A 109 13.43 6.89 7.55
N GLN A 110 14.31 7.84 7.23
CA GLN A 110 14.53 8.26 5.85
C GLN A 110 15.02 7.10 4.97
N GLY A 111 15.80 6.18 5.53
CA GLY A 111 16.19 4.93 4.87
C GLY A 111 14.99 4.09 4.44
N LEU A 112 14.06 3.84 5.38
CA LEU A 112 12.83 3.10 5.10
C LEU A 112 11.94 3.82 4.09
N GLN A 113 11.79 5.14 4.21
CA GLN A 113 11.01 5.94 3.28
C GLN A 113 11.58 5.86 1.85
N ARG A 114 12.92 5.91 1.69
CA ARG A 114 13.56 5.73 0.38
C ARG A 114 13.27 4.35 -0.21
N THR A 115 13.35 3.28 0.58
CA THR A 115 13.03 1.93 0.12
C THR A 115 11.58 1.83 -0.34
N LEU A 116 10.63 2.38 0.41
CA LEU A 116 9.23 2.40 -0.01
C LEU A 116 9.01 3.24 -1.28
N HIS A 117 9.67 4.39 -1.40
CA HIS A 117 9.61 5.19 -2.63
C HIS A 117 10.08 4.42 -3.87
N ILE A 118 11.16 3.63 -3.74
CA ILE A 118 11.68 2.78 -4.82
C ILE A 118 10.68 1.67 -5.16
N LEU A 119 10.06 1.06 -4.15
CA LEU A 119 9.04 0.04 -4.33
C LEU A 119 7.83 0.60 -5.09
N MET A 120 7.25 1.72 -4.60
CA MET A 120 6.10 2.38 -5.24
C MET A 120 6.40 2.79 -6.69
N ALA A 121 7.58 3.32 -6.96
CA ALA A 121 7.96 3.69 -8.33
C ALA A 121 8.03 2.46 -9.25
N TRP A 122 8.52 1.33 -8.73
CA TRP A 122 8.55 0.09 -9.48
C TRP A 122 7.14 -0.51 -9.67
N GLU A 123 6.28 -0.45 -8.66
CA GLU A 123 4.86 -0.86 -8.76
C GLU A 123 4.14 -0.05 -9.85
N GLU A 124 4.32 1.27 -9.84
CA GLU A 124 3.76 2.18 -10.84
C GLU A 124 4.22 1.84 -12.26
N GLU A 125 5.50 1.53 -12.44
CA GLU A 125 6.09 1.22 -13.75
C GLU A 125 5.72 -0.19 -14.25
N LYS A 126 5.74 -1.19 -13.37
CA LYS A 126 5.72 -2.62 -13.76
C LYS A 126 4.43 -3.35 -13.40
N LEU A 127 3.69 -2.88 -12.41
CA LEU A 127 2.56 -3.60 -11.82
C LEU A 127 1.23 -2.90 -12.08
N HIS A 128 1.12 -1.60 -11.83
CA HIS A 128 -0.14 -0.85 -11.94
C HIS A 128 -0.79 -0.99 -13.31
N GLY A 129 -0.01 -0.88 -14.39
CA GLY A 129 -0.53 -1.06 -15.76
C GLY A 129 -1.15 -2.44 -16.01
N MET A 130 -0.70 -3.48 -15.29
CA MET A 130 -1.26 -4.84 -15.35
C MET A 130 -2.50 -4.98 -14.48
N LEU A 131 -2.59 -4.25 -13.37
CA LEU A 131 -3.68 -4.37 -12.39
C LEU A 131 -4.91 -3.52 -12.74
N THR A 132 -4.72 -2.35 -13.36
CA THR A 132 -5.81 -1.42 -13.67
C THR A 132 -6.96 -2.06 -14.48
N PRO A 133 -6.72 -2.82 -15.57
CA PRO A 133 -7.82 -3.43 -16.33
C PRO A 133 -8.61 -4.46 -15.51
N VAL A 134 -7.94 -5.18 -14.62
CA VAL A 134 -8.54 -6.18 -13.74
C VAL A 134 -9.41 -5.52 -12.67
N GLN A 135 -8.96 -4.40 -12.11
CA GLN A 135 -9.73 -3.61 -11.15
C GLN A 135 -10.95 -2.94 -11.79
N GLN A 136 -10.85 -2.48 -13.04
CA GLN A 136 -11.97 -1.87 -13.78
C GLN A 136 -13.04 -2.92 -14.13
N ALA A 137 -12.63 -4.11 -14.58
CA ALA A 137 -13.56 -5.19 -14.89
C ALA A 137 -14.39 -5.61 -13.66
N GLU A 138 -13.77 -5.69 -12.47
CA GLU A 138 -14.48 -5.99 -11.22
C GLU A 138 -15.53 -4.92 -10.87
N GLN A 139 -15.26 -3.64 -11.16
CA GLN A 139 -16.17 -2.54 -10.88
C GLN A 139 -17.37 -2.54 -11.81
N THR A 140 -17.19 -2.89 -13.09
CA THR A 140 -18.29 -3.02 -14.05
C THR A 140 -19.24 -4.15 -13.68
N THR A 141 -18.71 -5.33 -13.30
CA THR A 141 -19.56 -6.48 -12.94
C THR A 141 -20.32 -6.29 -11.62
N GLN A 142 -19.82 -5.45 -10.71
CA GLN A 142 -20.49 -5.15 -9.43
C GLN A 142 -21.49 -3.98 -9.52
N SER A 143 -21.50 -3.22 -10.62
CA SER A 143 -22.37 -2.04 -10.80
C SER A 143 -23.63 -2.33 -11.62
N GLU A 144 -23.83 -3.55 -12.15
CA GLU A 144 -25.08 -3.91 -12.82
C GLU A 144 -26.19 -4.16 -11.78
N PRO A 145 -27.30 -3.39 -11.79
CA PRO A 145 -28.47 -3.79 -11.04
C PRO A 145 -29.07 -5.02 -11.71
N VAL A 146 -29.32 -6.07 -10.94
CA VAL A 146 -30.11 -7.24 -11.34
C VAL A 146 -31.52 -6.77 -11.69
N SER A 147 -31.73 -6.32 -12.92
CA SER A 147 -33.05 -6.13 -13.49
C SER A 147 -33.57 -7.50 -13.93
N SER A 148 -34.03 -8.27 -12.94
CA SER A 148 -34.82 -9.47 -13.19
C SER A 148 -36.20 -9.06 -13.72
N GLN A 149 -36.30 -8.75 -15.02
CA GLN A 149 -37.58 -8.84 -15.71
C GLN A 149 -37.80 -10.29 -16.12
N ARG A 150 -38.50 -10.96 -15.20
CA ARG A 150 -39.14 -12.26 -15.35
C ARG A 150 -40.00 -12.24 -16.62
N THR A 151 -39.58 -13.00 -17.62
CA THR A 151 -40.39 -13.36 -18.78
C THR A 151 -41.56 -14.23 -18.32
N SER A 152 -42.71 -13.63 -18.02
CA SER A 152 -43.96 -14.37 -17.97
C SER A 152 -44.46 -14.62 -19.39
N ARG A 153 -44.03 -15.76 -19.95
CA ARG A 153 -44.67 -16.43 -21.09
C ARG A 153 -45.46 -17.61 -20.54
N SER A 154 -46.80 -17.54 -20.56
CA SER A 154 -47.76 -18.64 -20.79
C SER A 154 -49.18 -18.11 -20.54
N ILE A 155 -49.99 -17.94 -21.59
CA ILE A 155 -50.99 -18.91 -22.10
C ILE A 155 -52.16 -19.11 -21.12
N HIS A 156 -53.25 -18.38 -21.31
CA HIS A 156 -54.52 -18.90 -21.85
C HIS A 156 -55.50 -17.76 -22.16
#